data_AF-A0A3C0G8J6-F1
#
_entry.id   AF-A0A3C0G8J6-F1
#
_cell.length_a   1.000
_cell.length_b   1.000
_cell.length_c   1.000
_cell.angle_alpha   90.00
_cell.angle_beta   90.00
_cell.angle_gamma   90.00
#
_symmetry.space_group_name_H-M   'P 1'
#
loop_
_entity.id
_entity.type
_entity.pdbx_description
1 polymer ?
#
loop_
_entity_poly.entity_id
_entity_poly.type
_entity_poly.pdbx_seq_one_letter_code
_entity_poly.pdbx_strand_id
1 'polypeptide(L)'
;MAKKPKAEEIINKVEAHYDSTEPLRNRMDEDYALYRLDPYDAGEDFHSYTSNEPATYADKIVSFLNSSELTARIPVNCQQREQREANDQKERFFIGALRSADERLRNAIQPDIKAQLAWYITMRGWYAGRACLVKTKDE
;
A
#
# COMPACT_ATOMS: atom_id res chain seq x y z
N MET A 1 10.34 37.58 4.41
CA MET A 1 11.25 36.74 3.60
C MET A 1 11.59 35.50 4.41
N ALA A 2 11.31 34.30 3.89
CA ALA A 2 11.63 33.06 4.61
C ALA A 2 13.15 32.99 4.83
N LYS A 3 13.57 32.81 6.09
CA LYS A 3 14.98 32.70 6.47
C LYS A 3 15.58 31.50 5.74
N LYS A 4 16.67 31.70 4.99
CA LYS A 4 17.36 30.59 4.32
C LYS A 4 17.82 29.61 5.41
N PRO A 5 17.46 28.32 5.30
CA PRO A 5 17.87 27.33 6.28
C PRO A 5 19.39 27.25 6.31
N LYS A 6 19.96 27.07 7.50
CA LYS A 6 21.41 26.85 7.64
C LYS A 6 21.78 25.49 7.04
N ALA A 7 23.02 25.34 6.59
CA ALA A 7 23.49 24.08 5.99
C ALA A 7 23.25 22.86 6.91
N GLU A 8 23.51 23.01 8.21
CA GLU A 8 23.27 21.97 9.23
C GLU A 8 21.79 21.54 9.31
N GLU A 9 20.85 22.47 9.21
CA GLU A 9 19.41 22.16 9.24
C GLU A 9 18.97 21.38 7.98
N ILE A 10 19.64 21.62 6.85
CA ILE A 10 19.39 20.88 5.60
C ILE A 10 19.92 19.46 5.74
N ILE A 11 21.16 19.30 6.23
CA ILE A 11 21.79 17.99 6.45
C ILE A 11 20.92 17.13 7.38
N ASN A 12 20.52 17.67 8.53
CA ASN A 12 19.68 16.95 9.48
C ASN A 12 18.32 16.53 8.89
N LYS A 13 17.72 17.35 8.02
CA LYS A 13 16.47 17.01 7.34
C LYS A 13 16.65 15.90 6.31
N VAL A 14 17.78 15.89 5.60
CA VAL A 14 18.11 14.86 4.61
C VAL A 14 18.38 13.53 5.33
N GLU A 15 19.17 13.55 6.40
CA GLU A 15 19.45 12.36 7.22
C GLU A 15 18.16 11.81 7.85
N ALA A 16 17.34 12.65 8.49
CA ALA A 16 16.07 12.19 9.06
C ALA A 16 15.10 11.64 7.99
N HIS A 17 15.10 12.22 6.79
CA HIS A 17 14.32 11.67 5.68
C HIS A 17 14.89 10.32 5.20
N TYR A 18 16.22 10.18 5.16
CA TYR A 18 16.86 8.92 4.81
C TYR A 18 16.50 7.84 5.83
N ASP A 19 16.74 8.07 7.12
CA ASP A 19 16.49 7.10 8.19
C ASP A 19 15.01 6.67 8.25
N SER A 20 14.09 7.57 7.94
CA SER A 20 12.65 7.24 7.91
C SER A 20 12.22 6.47 6.65
N THR A 21 12.93 6.61 5.52
CA THR A 21 12.56 5.98 4.25
C THR A 21 13.38 4.74 3.90
N GLU A 22 14.60 4.62 4.41
CA GLU A 22 15.49 3.48 4.24
C GLU A 22 14.83 2.13 4.58
N PRO A 23 14.19 1.94 5.75
CA PRO A 23 13.57 0.65 6.07
C PRO A 23 12.41 0.29 5.13
N LEU A 24 11.74 1.29 4.55
CA LEU A 24 10.68 1.07 3.55
C LEU A 24 11.25 0.67 2.20
N ARG A 25 12.41 1.25 1.81
CA ARG A 25 13.12 0.92 0.57
C ARG A 25 13.70 -0.48 0.62
N ASN A 26 14.46 -0.79 1.68
CA ASN A 26 15.05 -2.11 1.87
C ASN A 26 13.97 -3.21 1.83
N ARG A 27 12.82 -2.97 2.46
CA ARG A 27 11.69 -3.89 2.42
C ARG A 27 11.08 -4.05 1.02
N MET A 28 10.99 -2.97 0.23
CA MET A 28 10.52 -3.06 -1.15
C MET A 28 11.50 -3.82 -2.03
N ASP A 29 12.81 -3.62 -1.83
CA ASP A 29 13.86 -4.31 -2.56
C ASP A 29 13.84 -5.81 -2.25
N GLU A 30 13.64 -6.20 -0.98
CA GLU A 30 13.47 -7.59 -0.56
C GLU A 30 12.26 -8.27 -1.22
N ASP A 31 11.10 -7.62 -1.21
CA ASP A 31 9.91 -8.19 -1.87
C ASP A 31 10.10 -8.29 -3.39
N TYR A 32 10.75 -7.29 -3.99
CA TYR A 32 10.96 -7.30 -5.43
C TYR A 32 11.94 -8.38 -5.85
N ALA A 33 12.98 -8.64 -5.04
CA ALA A 33 13.88 -9.77 -5.22
C ALA A 33 13.13 -11.11 -5.14
N LEU A 34 12.21 -11.24 -4.18
CA LEU A 34 11.35 -12.43 -4.05
C LEU A 34 10.43 -12.61 -5.27
N TYR A 35 9.86 -11.52 -5.79
CA TYR A 35 9.01 -11.54 -6.98
C TYR A 35 9.78 -11.94 -8.25
N ARG A 36 10.99 -11.40 -8.40
CA ARG A 36 11.87 -11.69 -9.54
C ARG A 36 12.48 -13.09 -9.50
N LEU A 37 12.38 -13.78 -8.35
CA LEU A 37 13.06 -15.04 -8.10
C LEU A 37 14.57 -14.89 -8.32
N ASP A 38 15.14 -13.80 -7.80
CA ASP A 38 16.60 -13.62 -7.85
C ASP A 38 17.25 -14.85 -7.19
N PRO A 39 18.34 -15.40 -7.77
CA PRO A 39 18.87 -16.69 -7.36
C PRO A 39 19.18 -16.71 -5.87
N TYR A 40 18.33 -17.38 -5.10
CA TYR A 40 18.55 -17.62 -3.69
C TYR A 40 19.44 -18.85 -3.57
N ASP A 41 20.66 -18.68 -3.05
CA ASP A 41 21.55 -19.79 -2.75
C ASP A 41 20.98 -20.59 -1.58
N ALA A 42 20.28 -21.68 -1.89
CA ALA A 42 19.59 -22.52 -0.93
C ALA A 42 20.55 -23.43 -0.10
N GLY A 43 21.87 -23.31 -0.30
CA GLY A 43 22.87 -24.21 0.30
C GLY A 43 23.05 -25.51 -0.49
N GLU A 44 23.71 -26.51 0.10
CA GLU A 44 24.04 -27.79 -0.56
C GLU A 44 22.82 -28.68 -0.90
N ASP A 45 21.63 -28.33 -0.42
CA ASP A 45 20.42 -29.09 -0.69
C ASP A 45 19.77 -28.70 -2.03
N PHE A 46 19.40 -29.71 -2.82
CA PHE A 46 18.90 -29.67 -4.21
C PHE A 46 17.59 -28.89 -4.45
N HIS A 47 17.14 -28.05 -3.53
CA HIS A 47 15.94 -27.23 -3.67
C HIS A 47 16.24 -25.82 -4.19
N SER A 48 17.17 -25.68 -5.13
CA SER A 48 17.22 -24.48 -5.97
C SER A 48 16.02 -24.52 -6.92
N TYR A 49 14.93 -23.85 -6.57
CA TYR A 49 13.78 -23.69 -7.47
C TYR A 49 14.20 -22.85 -8.68
N THR A 50 14.48 -23.51 -9.80
CA THR A 50 14.82 -22.86 -11.09
C THR A 50 13.60 -22.59 -11.96
N SER A 51 12.40 -22.96 -11.50
CA SER A 51 11.15 -22.76 -12.23
C SER A 51 10.57 -21.37 -12.00
N ASN A 52 10.10 -20.74 -13.07
CA ASN A 52 9.37 -19.47 -13.05
C ASN A 52 7.89 -19.62 -12.59
N GLU A 53 7.46 -20.84 -12.28
CA GLU A 53 6.10 -21.13 -11.83
C GLU A 53 5.60 -20.22 -10.69
N PRO A 54 6.39 -19.93 -9.63
CA PRO A 54 5.93 -19.07 -8.53
C PRO A 54 5.58 -17.66 -8.99
N ALA A 55 6.39 -17.06 -9.89
CA ALA A 55 6.12 -15.73 -10.41
C ALA A 55 4.88 -15.74 -11.31
N THR A 56 4.72 -16.74 -12.17
CA THR A 56 3.50 -16.85 -13.01
C THR A 56 2.23 -17.06 -12.19
N TYR A 57 2.34 -17.75 -11.05
CA TYR A 57 1.23 -17.93 -10.12
C TYR A 57 0.90 -16.62 -9.39
N ALA A 58 1.92 -15.87 -8.97
CA ALA A 58 1.74 -14.54 -8.40
C ALA A 58 1.05 -13.58 -9.38
N ASP A 59 1.49 -13.55 -10.64
CA ASP A 59 0.86 -12.76 -11.71
C ASP A 59 -0.63 -13.09 -11.87
N LYS A 60 -0.97 -14.37 -11.79
CA LYS A 60 -2.36 -14.83 -11.88
C LYS A 60 -3.20 -14.33 -10.71
N ILE A 61 -2.68 -14.40 -9.48
CA ILE A 61 -3.38 -13.88 -8.28
C ILE A 61 -3.57 -12.38 -8.40
N VAL A 62 -2.51 -11.65 -8.75
CA VAL A 62 -2.56 -10.19 -8.94
C VAL A 62 -3.60 -9.83 -10.01
N SER A 63 -3.66 -10.58 -11.12
CA SER A 63 -4.67 -10.39 -12.17
C SER A 63 -6.11 -10.61 -11.66
N PHE A 64 -6.35 -11.66 -10.87
CA PHE A 64 -7.66 -11.91 -10.26
C PHE A 64 -8.08 -10.83 -9.26
N LEU A 65 -7.16 -10.39 -8.40
CA LEU A 65 -7.44 -9.32 -7.46
C LEU A 65 -7.67 -7.99 -8.20
N ASN A 66 -6.92 -7.71 -9.25
CA ASN A 66 -7.09 -6.51 -10.06
C ASN A 66 -8.39 -6.50 -10.87
N SER A 67 -8.92 -7.64 -11.27
CA SER A 67 -10.24 -7.72 -11.94
C SER A 67 -11.42 -7.72 -10.98
N SER A 68 -11.21 -8.05 -9.69
CA SER A 68 -12.29 -8.10 -8.68
C SER A 68 -12.91 -6.73 -8.35
N GLU A 69 -14.17 -6.66 -7.93
CA GLU A 69 -14.77 -5.40 -7.49
C GLU A 69 -14.48 -5.14 -6.00
N LEU A 70 -13.92 -3.97 -5.67
CA LEU A 70 -13.66 -3.60 -4.28
C LEU A 70 -14.99 -3.24 -3.59
N THR A 71 -15.41 -4.08 -2.65
CA THR A 71 -16.61 -3.87 -1.86
C THR A 71 -16.24 -3.52 -0.42
N ALA A 72 -16.64 -2.34 0.06
CA ALA A 72 -16.54 -1.95 1.46
C ALA A 72 -17.93 -2.01 2.10
N ARG A 73 -18.09 -2.87 3.12
CA ARG A 73 -19.33 -2.97 3.90
C ARG A 73 -19.02 -3.00 5.39
N ILE A 74 -19.83 -2.29 6.16
CA ILE A 74 -19.81 -2.31 7.62
C ILE A 74 -20.89 -3.30 8.06
N PRO A 75 -20.53 -4.37 8.79
CA PRO A 75 -21.52 -5.33 9.25
C PRO A 75 -22.53 -4.64 10.17
N VAL A 76 -23.82 -4.79 9.84
CA VAL A 76 -24.90 -4.22 10.62
C VAL A 76 -25.23 -5.18 11.76
N ASN A 77 -24.65 -4.94 12.92
CA ASN A 77 -24.85 -5.79 14.10
C ASN A 77 -26.16 -5.46 14.87
N CYS A 78 -26.83 -4.35 14.54
CA CYS A 78 -27.92 -3.78 15.33
C CYS A 78 -29.15 -3.44 14.46
N GLN A 79 -30.36 -3.69 14.95
CA GLN A 79 -31.62 -3.37 14.24
C GLN A 79 -32.04 -1.89 14.36
N GLN A 80 -31.32 -1.08 15.12
CA GLN A 80 -31.66 0.32 15.38
C GLN A 80 -31.43 1.19 14.12
N ARG A 81 -32.47 1.91 13.69
CA ARG A 81 -32.48 2.68 12.43
C ARG A 81 -31.39 3.75 12.35
N GLU A 82 -31.16 4.49 13.43
CA GLU A 82 -30.13 5.54 13.51
C GLU A 82 -28.72 4.98 13.30
N GLN A 83 -28.43 3.78 13.81
CA GLN A 83 -27.13 3.15 13.65
C GLN A 83 -26.92 2.65 12.22
N ARG A 84 -27.99 2.30 11.50
CA ARG A 84 -27.90 1.94 10.07
C ARG A 84 -27.53 3.17 9.23
N GLU A 85 -28.21 4.29 9.44
CA GLU A 85 -27.91 5.53 8.72
C GLU A 85 -26.47 6.01 9.00
N ALA A 86 -26.00 5.90 10.24
CA ALA A 86 -24.61 6.20 10.59
C ALA A 86 -23.60 5.24 9.92
N ASN A 87 -23.93 3.96 9.80
CA ASN A 87 -23.07 2.98 9.12
C ASN A 87 -23.04 3.23 7.60
N ASP A 88 -24.19 3.53 6.97
CA ASP A 88 -24.26 3.89 5.55
C ASP A 88 -23.42 5.14 5.25
N GLN A 89 -23.44 6.14 6.15
CA GLN A 89 -22.61 7.33 6.03
C GLN A 89 -21.11 6.99 6.11
N LYS A 90 -20.71 6.11 7.04
CA LYS A 90 -19.31 5.65 7.15
C LYS A 90 -18.87 4.88 5.91
N GLU A 91 -19.72 4.02 5.35
CA GLU A 91 -19.41 3.31 4.11
C GLU A 91 -19.20 4.28 2.95
N ARG A 92 -20.13 5.23 2.76
CA ARG A 92 -20.02 6.26 1.71
C ARG A 92 -18.77 7.11 1.88
N PHE A 93 -18.44 7.48 3.12
CA PHE A 93 -17.23 8.21 3.44
C PHE A 93 -15.97 7.42 3.07
N PHE A 94 -15.91 6.14 3.43
CA PHE A 94 -14.77 5.27 3.12
C PHE A 94 -14.58 5.10 1.60
N ILE A 95 -15.67 4.88 0.87
CA ILE A 95 -15.65 4.80 -0.61
C ILE A 95 -15.16 6.12 -1.22
N GLY A 96 -15.65 7.26 -0.72
CA GLY A 96 -15.21 8.58 -1.18
C GLY A 96 -13.73 8.84 -0.90
N ALA A 97 -13.24 8.46 0.28
CA ALA A 97 -11.85 8.61 0.67
C ALA A 97 -10.92 7.77 -0.23
N LEU A 98 -11.29 6.53 -0.53
CA LEU A 98 -10.54 5.67 -1.45
C LEU A 98 -10.48 6.27 -2.86
N ARG A 99 -11.62 6.73 -3.39
CA ARG A 99 -11.67 7.39 -4.71
C ARG A 99 -10.79 8.63 -4.78
N SER A 100 -10.84 9.49 -3.75
CA SER A 100 -10.00 10.69 -3.71
C SER A 100 -8.51 10.34 -3.64
N ALA A 101 -8.15 9.27 -2.94
CA ALA A 101 -6.77 8.83 -2.88
C ALA A 101 -6.31 8.20 -4.21
N ASP A 102 -7.17 7.43 -4.89
CA ASP A 102 -6.90 6.94 -6.25
C ASP A 102 -6.71 8.09 -7.26
N GLU A 103 -7.52 9.14 -7.19
CA GLU A 103 -7.33 10.34 -8.02
C GLU A 103 -5.96 10.99 -7.80
N ARG A 104 -5.49 11.09 -6.56
CA ARG A 104 -4.15 11.61 -6.25
C ARG A 104 -3.05 10.71 -6.81
N LEU A 105 -3.19 9.39 -6.70
CA LEU A 105 -2.22 8.44 -7.23
C LEU A 105 -2.17 8.49 -8.76
N ARG A 106 -3.32 8.58 -9.42
CA ARG A 106 -3.40 8.75 -10.88
C ARG A 106 -2.72 10.03 -11.34
N ASN A 107 -2.91 11.14 -10.62
CA ASN A 107 -2.22 12.40 -10.91
C ASN A 107 -0.69 12.28 -10.74
N ALA A 108 -0.22 11.37 -9.90
CA ALA A 108 1.19 11.05 -9.70
C ALA A 108 1.72 9.93 -10.62
N ILE A 109 0.91 9.43 -11.57
CA ILE A 109 1.26 8.30 -12.46
C ILE A 109 1.63 7.06 -11.63
N GLN A 110 0.95 6.86 -10.51
CA GLN A 110 1.08 5.68 -9.66
C GLN A 110 -0.11 4.73 -9.85
N PRO A 111 0.06 3.43 -9.60
CA PRO A 111 -1.04 2.47 -9.63
C PRO A 111 -2.13 2.84 -8.61
N ASP A 112 -3.38 2.53 -8.92
CA ASP A 112 -4.51 2.69 -7.98
C ASP A 112 -4.25 1.88 -6.68
N ILE A 113 -4.87 2.29 -5.57
CA ILE A 113 -4.68 1.66 -4.24
C ILE A 113 -4.92 0.16 -4.32
N LYS A 114 -5.99 -0.25 -5.01
CA LYS A 114 -6.33 -1.67 -5.17
C LYS A 114 -5.23 -2.46 -5.87
N ALA A 115 -4.62 -1.90 -6.91
CA ALA A 115 -3.54 -2.56 -7.64
C ALA A 115 -2.28 -2.70 -6.77
N GLN A 116 -1.97 -1.68 -5.99
CA GLN A 116 -0.88 -1.74 -5.02
C GLN A 116 -1.14 -2.80 -3.95
N LEU A 117 -2.35 -2.84 -3.38
CA LEU A 117 -2.75 -3.83 -2.37
C LEU A 117 -2.71 -5.26 -2.93
N ALA A 118 -3.16 -5.48 -4.17
CA ALA A 118 -3.11 -6.79 -4.81
C ALA A 118 -1.69 -7.34 -4.88
N TRP A 119 -0.72 -6.50 -5.23
CA TRP A 119 0.70 -6.88 -5.25
C TRP A 119 1.22 -7.15 -3.83
N TYR A 120 1.02 -6.23 -2.89
CA TYR A 120 1.51 -6.40 -1.52
C TYR A 120 0.91 -7.64 -0.83
N ILE A 121 -0.36 -7.96 -1.07
CA ILE A 121 -1.00 -9.14 -0.47
C ILE A 121 -0.39 -10.43 -1.00
N THR A 122 -0.03 -10.45 -2.28
CA THR A 122 0.57 -11.64 -2.92
C THR A 122 1.99 -11.88 -2.40
N MET A 123 2.76 -10.82 -2.14
CA MET A 123 4.15 -10.93 -1.68
C MET A 123 4.28 -11.09 -0.15
N ARG A 124 3.50 -10.31 0.63
CA ARG A 124 3.65 -10.19 2.09
C ARG A 124 2.51 -10.83 2.89
N GLY A 125 1.42 -11.24 2.24
CA GLY A 125 0.24 -11.77 2.91
C GLY A 125 -0.71 -10.67 3.42
N TRP A 126 -1.26 -10.83 4.62
CA TRP A 126 -2.31 -9.93 5.12
C TRP A 126 -1.80 -8.50 5.31
N TYR A 127 -2.50 -7.54 4.71
CA TYR A 127 -2.14 -6.13 4.78
C TYR A 127 -3.16 -5.33 5.59
N ALA A 128 -2.66 -4.45 6.46
CA ALA A 128 -3.46 -3.47 7.18
C ALA A 128 -3.01 -2.06 6.78
N GLY A 129 -3.92 -1.28 6.20
CA GLY A 129 -3.68 0.12 5.83
C GLY A 129 -4.27 1.08 6.86
N ARG A 130 -3.52 2.11 7.23
CA ARG A 130 -4.04 3.25 8.01
C ARG A 130 -4.14 4.48 7.11
N ALA A 131 -5.36 4.90 6.81
CA ALA A 131 -5.60 6.16 6.11
C ALA A 131 -5.65 7.31 7.13
N CYS A 132 -4.67 8.21 7.05
CA CYS A 132 -4.67 9.45 7.83
C CYS A 132 -5.18 10.59 6.95
N LEU A 133 -6.25 11.25 7.39
CA LEU A 133 -6.76 12.45 6.72
C LEU A 133 -6.12 13.67 7.36
N VAL A 134 -5.36 14.43 6.56
CA VAL A 134 -4.87 15.74 6.97
C VAL A 134 -5.98 16.74 6.70
N LYS A 135 -6.68 17.17 7.74
CA LYS A 135 -7.58 18.33 7.64
C LYS A 135 -6.71 19.57 7.45
N THR A 136 -6.76 20.19 6.27
CA THR A 136 -6.25 21.55 6.09
C THR A 136 -7.01 22.47 7.03
N LYS A 137 -6.31 23.32 7.78
CA LYS A 137 -6.97 24.31 8.64
C LYS A 137 -7.95 25.09 7.77
N ASP A 138 -9.21 25.13 8.22
CA ASP A 138 -10.22 26.00 7.62
C ASP A 138 -9.66 27.43 7.71
N GLU A 139 -9.60 28.16 6.59
CA GLU A 139 -9.45 29.61 6.63
C GLU A 139 -10.68 30.25 7.27
#